data_AF-A0A392S2Y4-F1
#
_entry.id   AF-A0A392S2Y4-F1
#
_cell.length_a   1.000
_cell.length_b   1.000
_cell.length_c   1.000
_cell.angle_alpha   90.00
_cell.angle_beta   90.00
_cell.angle_gamma   90.00
#
_symmetry.space_group_name_H-M   'P 1'
#
loop_
_entity.id
_entity.type
_entity.pdbx_description
1 polymer ?
#
loop_
_entity_poly.entity_id
_entity_poly.type
_entity_poly.pdbx_seq_one_letter_code
_entity_poly.pdbx_strand_id
1 'polypeptide(L)'
;ERIPLEEVFQHLKCSRDGLTSEEGANRLQAFGPNKLEEIKDSKFLKFLGFMWNPLSWVMEVAAIMAIALANGGGKPPDWQD
;
A
#
# COMPACT_ATOMS: atom_id res chain seq x y z
N GLU A 1 16.36 29.77 -5.53
CA GLU A 1 16.01 31.20 -5.41
C GLU A 1 16.39 31.72 -4.02
N ARG A 2 16.80 32.99 -3.91
CA ARG A 2 16.99 33.66 -2.63
C ARG A 2 15.93 34.74 -2.51
N ILE A 3 14.88 34.45 -1.75
CA ILE A 3 13.83 35.41 -1.39
C ILE A 3 14.32 36.15 -0.12
N PRO A 4 14.23 37.48 -0.04
CA PRO A 4 14.59 38.20 1.17
C PRO A 4 13.70 37.79 2.36
N LEU A 5 14.27 37.83 3.57
CA LEU A 5 13.65 37.27 4.77
C LEU A 5 12.30 37.93 5.11
N GLU A 6 12.19 39.25 4.93
CA GLU A 6 10.93 39.99 5.09
C GLU A 6 9.81 39.50 4.17
N GLU A 7 10.12 39.11 2.93
CA GLU A 7 9.11 38.56 2.00
C GLU A 7 8.65 37.17 2.45
N VAL A 8 9.55 36.36 3.03
CA VAL A 8 9.21 35.05 3.60
C VAL A 8 8.29 35.20 4.82
N PHE A 9 8.54 36.19 5.68
CA PHE A 9 7.69 36.49 6.84
C PHE A 9 6.29 36.98 6.42
N GLN A 10 6.19 37.80 5.37
CA GLN A 10 4.90 38.19 4.80
C GLN A 10 4.14 36.99 4.20
N HIS A 11 4.83 36.15 3.42
CA HIS A 11 4.22 35.00 2.75
C HIS A 11 3.73 33.94 3.75
N LEU A 12 4.54 33.67 4.78
CA LEU A 12 4.26 32.67 5.81
C LEU A 12 3.42 33.24 6.97
N LYS A 13 3.05 34.53 6.94
CA LYS A 13 2.35 35.24 8.02
C LYS A 13 2.96 34.92 9.40
N CYS A 14 4.27 35.01 9.52
CA CYS A 14 4.99 34.73 10.77
C CYS A 14 5.73 35.98 11.24
N SER A 15 5.84 36.16 12.55
CA SER A 15 6.71 37.18 13.13
C SER A 15 8.12 36.61 13.39
N ARG A 16 9.09 37.48 13.72
CA ARG A 16 10.43 37.04 14.15
C ARG A 16 10.40 36.26 15.47
N ASP A 17 9.38 36.47 16.30
CA ASP A 17 9.15 35.71 17.54
C ASP A 17 8.49 34.34 17.30
N GLY A 18 8.19 34.00 16.04
CA GLY A 18 7.57 32.74 15.65
C GLY A 18 6.05 32.81 15.59
N LEU A 19 5.42 31.65 15.77
CA LEU A 19 3.97 31.44 15.77
C LEU A 19 3.43 31.40 17.18
N THR A 20 2.28 32.03 17.38
CA THR A 20 1.52 31.85 18.63
C THR A 20 0.92 30.44 18.68
N SER A 21 0.59 29.97 19.89
CA SER A 21 0.02 28.62 20.06
C SER A 21 -1.31 28.44 19.32
N GLU A 22 -2.11 29.51 19.20
CA GLU A 22 -3.38 29.51 18.49
C GLU A 22 -3.20 29.48 16.97
N GLU A 23 -2.26 30.25 16.42
CA GLU A 23 -1.90 30.19 15.00
C GLU A 23 -1.32 28.83 14.61
N GLY A 24 -0.52 28.23 15.49
CA GLY A 24 -0.01 26.87 15.33
C GLY A 24 -1.14 25.84 15.25
N ALA A 25 -2.13 25.94 16.14
CA ALA A 25 -3.29 25.04 16.15
C ALA A 25 -4.15 25.20 14.88
N ASN A 26 -4.41 26.44 14.46
CA ASN A 26 -5.17 26.74 13.23
C ASN A 26 -4.46 26.20 11.98
N ARG A 27 -3.12 26.31 11.90
CA ARG A 27 -2.35 25.72 10.79
C ARG A 27 -2.35 24.20 10.82
N LEU A 28 -2.24 23.59 12.00
CA LEU A 28 -2.31 22.14 12.13
C LEU A 28 -3.66 21.60 11.65
N GLN A 29 -4.76 22.30 11.92
CA GLN A 29 -6.08 21.95 11.40
C GLN A 29 -6.20 22.16 9.87
N ALA A 30 -5.64 23.25 9.34
CA ALA A 30 -5.76 23.58 7.92
C ALA A 30 -4.86 22.75 7.00
N PHE A 31 -3.62 22.45 7.43
CA PHE A 31 -2.61 21.76 6.62
C PHE A 31 -2.38 20.30 7.04
N GLY A 32 -2.90 19.91 8.20
CA GLY A 32 -2.66 18.59 8.77
C GLY A 32 -1.25 18.42 9.33
N PRO A 33 -0.99 17.30 10.02
CA PRO A 33 0.35 16.97 10.51
C PRO A 33 1.31 16.71 9.34
N ASN A 34 2.52 17.26 9.42
CA ASN A 34 3.60 16.96 8.47
C ASN A 34 4.18 15.57 8.75
N LYS A 35 3.39 14.52 8.47
CA LYS A 35 3.82 13.13 8.55
C LYS A 35 3.55 12.47 7.21
N LEU A 36 4.59 11.85 6.63
CA LEU A 36 4.47 11.03 5.43
C LEU A 36 3.47 9.89 5.70
N GLU A 37 2.60 9.63 4.74
CA GLU A 37 1.64 8.52 4.84
C GLU A 37 2.41 7.21 5.01
N GLU A 38 2.25 6.59 6.17
CA GLU A 38 2.76 5.25 6.42
C GLU A 38 1.86 4.27 5.67
N ILE A 39 2.36 3.71 4.57
CA ILE A 39 1.70 2.61 3.88
C ILE A 39 1.70 1.41 4.83
N LYS A 40 0.57 1.20 5.51
CA LYS A 40 0.36 0.04 6.34
C LYS A 40 0.08 -1.15 5.44
N ASP A 41 1.15 -1.77 4.99
CA ASP A 41 1.06 -3.06 4.32
C ASP A 41 0.59 -4.10 5.33
N SER A 42 -0.65 -4.54 5.18
CA SER A 42 -1.13 -5.66 5.99
C SER A 42 -0.42 -6.94 5.53
N LYS A 43 0.26 -7.58 6.50
CA LYS A 43 1.02 -8.83 6.25
C LYS A 43 0.14 -9.93 5.66
N PHE A 44 -1.14 -9.95 6.03
CA PHE A 44 -2.13 -10.87 5.50
C PHE A 44 -2.47 -10.62 4.04
N LEU A 45 -2.70 -9.36 3.61
CA LEU A 45 -2.94 -9.07 2.20
C LEU A 45 -1.69 -9.30 1.34
N LYS A 46 -0.48 -9.08 1.88
CA LYS A 46 0.76 -9.48 1.19
C LYS A 46 0.86 -11.00 1.02
N PHE A 47 0.46 -11.77 2.02
CA PHE A 47 0.41 -13.23 1.93
C PHE A 47 -0.62 -13.72 0.90
N LEU A 48 -1.83 -13.14 0.90
CA LEU A 48 -2.86 -13.44 -0.11
C LEU A 48 -2.44 -12.99 -1.52
N GLY A 49 -1.76 -11.85 -1.65
CA GLY A 49 -1.20 -11.39 -2.92
C GLY A 49 -0.12 -12.33 -3.47
N PHE A 50 0.67 -12.96 -2.60
CA PHE A 50 1.67 -13.96 -2.99
C PHE A 50 1.03 -15.25 -3.53
N MET A 51 -0.15 -15.63 -3.02
CA MET A 51 -0.93 -16.76 -3.56
C MET A 51 -1.51 -16.47 -4.95
N TRP A 52 -1.58 -15.20 -5.36
CA TRP A 52 -1.99 -14.78 -6.71
C TRP A 52 -0.83 -14.82 -7.73
N ASN A 53 0.15 -15.69 -7.53
CA ASN A 53 1.22 -15.93 -8.48
C ASN A 53 0.69 -16.79 -9.66
N PRO A 54 0.92 -16.40 -10.93
CA PRO A 54 0.54 -17.20 -12.11
C PRO A 54 0.97 -18.67 -12.05
N LEU A 55 2.09 -18.98 -11.39
CA LEU A 55 2.56 -20.36 -11.20
C LEU A 55 1.69 -21.17 -10.22
N SER A 56 1.20 -20.55 -9.14
CA SER A 56 0.29 -21.21 -8.19
C SER A 56 -1.05 -21.59 -8.85
N TRP A 57 -1.54 -20.73 -9.76
CA TRP A 57 -2.77 -21.01 -10.53
C TRP A 57 -2.63 -22.24 -11.44
N VAL A 58 -1.46 -22.46 -12.05
CA VAL A 58 -1.23 -23.63 -12.91
C VAL A 58 -1.35 -24.93 -12.12
N MET A 59 -0.80 -24.97 -10.89
CA MET A 59 -0.90 -26.14 -10.02
C MET A 59 -2.33 -26.39 -9.52
N GLU A 60 -3.06 -25.32 -9.18
CA GLU A 60 -4.47 -25.44 -8.77
C GLU A 60 -5.36 -25.95 -9.92
N VAL A 61 -5.18 -25.43 -11.13
CA VAL A 61 -5.90 -25.90 -12.32
C VAL A 61 -5.53 -27.35 -12.65
N ALA A 62 -4.26 -27.73 -12.57
CA ALA A 62 -3.85 -29.12 -12.78
C ALA A 62 -4.51 -30.08 -11.79
N ALA A 63 -4.62 -29.70 -10.51
CA ALA A 63 -5.29 -30.49 -9.48
C ALA A 63 -6.81 -30.61 -9.75
N ILE A 64 -7.48 -29.51 -10.10
CA ILE A 64 -8.91 -29.52 -10.46
C ILE A 64 -9.16 -30.40 -11.69
N MET A 65 -8.31 -30.28 -12.71
CA MET A 65 -8.38 -31.08 -13.93
C MET A 65 -8.16 -32.57 -13.63
N ALA A 66 -7.20 -32.92 -12.75
CA ALA A 66 -6.97 -34.28 -12.33
C ALA A 66 -8.19 -34.88 -11.62
N ILE A 67 -8.82 -34.14 -10.71
CA ILE A 67 -10.05 -34.60 -10.01
C ILE A 67 -11.22 -34.74 -10.98
N ALA A 68 -11.40 -33.78 -11.88
CA ALA A 68 -12.48 -33.79 -12.88
C ALA A 68 -12.32 -34.97 -13.86
N LEU A 69 -11.10 -35.23 -14.32
CA LEU A 69 -10.79 -36.36 -15.21
C LEU A 69 -10.89 -37.71 -14.49
N ALA A 70 -10.41 -37.80 -13.24
CA ALA A 70 -10.48 -39.03 -12.45
C ALA A 70 -11.92 -39.50 -12.17
N ASN A 71 -12.86 -38.56 -12.00
CA ASN A 71 -14.28 -38.89 -11.80
C ASN A 71 -15.08 -39.04 -13.11
N GLY A 72 -14.54 -38.60 -14.26
CA GLY A 72 -15.26 -38.53 -15.53
C GLY A 72 -14.81 -39.52 -16.61
N GLY A 73 -13.59 -40.06 -16.55
CA GLY A 73 -13.09 -41.01 -17.53
C GLY A 73 -12.20 -42.03 -16.84
N GLY A 74 -12.63 -43.29 -16.79
CA GLY A 74 -11.96 -44.42 -16.12
C GLY A 74 -10.60 -44.80 -16.73
N LYS A 75 -9.70 -43.83 -16.87
CA LYS A 75 -8.28 -44.01 -17.19
C LYS A 75 -7.49 -43.85 -15.89
N PRO A 76 -6.56 -44.77 -15.60
CA PRO A 76 -5.68 -44.66 -14.44
C PRO A 76 -4.85 -43.37 -14.52
N PRO A 77 -4.45 -42.78 -13.37
CA PRO A 77 -3.71 -41.51 -13.34
C PRO A 77 -2.33 -41.66 -14.00
N ASP A 78 -2.01 -40.77 -14.94
CA ASP A 78 -0.70 -40.67 -15.61
C ASP A 78 0.36 -40.00 -14.71
N TRP A 79 0.46 -40.42 -13.45
CA TRP A 79 1.63 -40.04 -12.65
C TRP A 79 2.80 -40.92 -13.07
N GLN A 80 3.90 -40.32 -13.55
CA GLN A 80 5.19 -41.01 -13.63
C GLN A 80 5.76 -41.07 -12.22
N ASP A 81 6.18 -42.28 -11.80
CA ASP A 81 6.99 -42.51 -10.59
C ASP A 81 8.15 -41.51 -10.47
#